data_AF-A0AAV4SUX8-F1
#
_entry.id   AF-A0AAV4SUX8-F1
#
_cell.length_a   1.000
_cell.length_b   1.000
_cell.length_c   1.000
_cell.angle_alpha   90.00
_cell.angle_beta   90.00
_cell.angle_gamma   90.00
#
_symmetry.space_group_name_H-M   'P 1'
#
loop_
_entity.id
_entity.type
_entity.pdbx_description
1 polymer ?
#
loop_
_entity_poly.entity_id
_entity_poly.type
_entity_poly.pdbx_seq_one_letter_code
_entity_poly.pdbx_strand_id
1 'polypeptide(L)'
;MSLLNLPDDVLEKILSCMSYDDVSRCRLVCRRMNDVCKRVLNRGFHRVERYHAKCLRQVKSQLPRRESERRKHSLARHCDILTAVETRLSLLGMTFMKFIEMDLCCFILERF
;
A
#
# COMPACT_ATOMS: atom_id res chain seq x y z
N MET A 1 -33.80 1.58 -2.89
CA MET A 1 -32.49 2.26 -2.96
C MET A 1 -31.44 1.20 -3.25
N SER A 2 -30.78 1.24 -4.41
CA SER A 2 -29.69 0.31 -4.74
C SER A 2 -28.36 0.88 -4.26
N LEU A 3 -27.47 0.02 -3.73
CA LEU A 3 -26.09 0.39 -3.39
C LEU A 3 -25.38 1.08 -4.57
N LEU A 4 -25.68 0.63 -5.80
CA LEU A 4 -25.15 1.18 -7.05
C LEU A 4 -25.72 2.56 -7.43
N ASN A 5 -26.59 3.16 -6.62
CA ASN A 5 -27.06 4.53 -6.84
C ASN A 5 -26.33 5.54 -5.94
N LEU A 6 -25.52 5.07 -4.99
CA LEU A 6 -24.69 5.94 -4.15
C LEU A 6 -23.57 6.58 -4.98
N PRO A 7 -23.08 7.77 -4.63
CA PRO A 7 -21.88 8.35 -5.22
C PRO A 7 -20.62 7.49 -4.97
N ASP A 8 -19.62 7.63 -5.85
CA ASP A 8 -18.38 6.87 -5.78
C ASP A 8 -17.62 7.08 -4.46
N ASP A 9 -17.61 8.29 -3.90
CA ASP A 9 -16.95 8.59 -2.62
C ASP A 9 -17.58 7.82 -1.45
N VAL A 10 -18.90 7.66 -1.46
CA VAL A 10 -19.64 6.91 -0.44
C VAL A 10 -19.33 5.42 -0.56
N LEU A 11 -19.29 4.90 -1.80
CA LEU A 11 -18.89 3.51 -2.06
C LEU A 11 -17.44 3.26 -1.63
N GLU A 12 -16.51 4.15 -1.97
CA GLU A 12 -15.11 4.06 -1.55
C GLU A 12 -15.00 4.03 -0.02
N LYS A 13 -15.81 4.85 0.67
CA LYS A 13 -15.83 4.89 2.13
C LYS A 13 -16.34 3.57 2.73
N ILE A 14 -17.41 2.99 2.18
CA ILE A 14 -17.93 1.69 2.61
C ILE A 14 -16.88 0.60 2.39
N LEU A 15 -16.28 0.54 1.20
CA LEU A 15 -15.24 -0.42 0.86
C LEU A 15 -13.98 -0.27 1.73
N SER A 16 -13.67 0.95 2.19
CA SER A 16 -12.54 1.19 3.10
C SER A 16 -12.72 0.59 4.50
N CYS A 17 -13.92 0.13 4.84
CA CYS A 17 -14.22 -0.60 6.08
C CYS A 17 -14.05 -2.13 5.94
N MET A 18 -13.79 -2.62 4.73
CA MET A 18 -13.63 -4.04 4.43
C MET A 18 -12.15 -4.42 4.34
N SER A 19 -11.84 -5.72 4.41
CA SER A 19 -10.48 -6.18 4.16
C SER A 19 -10.11 -5.96 2.69
N TYR A 20 -8.82 -5.75 2.39
CA TYR A 20 -8.39 -5.58 0.99
C TYR A 20 -8.66 -6.82 0.12
N ASP A 21 -8.73 -8.00 0.74
CA ASP A 21 -9.09 -9.28 0.11
C ASP A 21 -10.58 -9.35 -0.24
N ASP A 22 -11.47 -8.79 0.60
CA ASP A 22 -12.87 -8.63 0.22
C ASP A 22 -13.04 -7.58 -0.88
N VAL A 23 -12.31 -6.46 -0.78
CA VAL A 23 -12.34 -5.39 -1.79
C VAL A 23 -11.85 -5.88 -3.15
N SER A 24 -10.84 -6.76 -3.20
CA SER A 24 -10.39 -7.37 -4.45
C SER A 24 -11.44 -8.27 -5.07
N ARG A 25 -12.12 -9.11 -4.27
CA ARG A 25 -13.25 -9.92 -4.75
C ARG A 25 -14.40 -9.07 -5.28
N CYS A 26 -14.71 -7.94 -4.64
CA CYS A 26 -15.77 -7.03 -5.09
C CYS A 26 -15.54 -6.50 -6.53
N ARG A 27 -14.30 -6.48 -7.02
CA ARG A 27 -14.00 -6.05 -8.41
C ARG A 27 -14.73 -6.87 -9.47
N LEU A 28 -15.07 -8.13 -9.17
CA LEU A 28 -15.74 -9.02 -10.11
C LEU A 28 -17.25 -8.77 -10.23
N VAL A 29 -17.83 -7.90 -9.39
CA VAL A 29 -19.29 -7.68 -9.34
C VAL A 29 -19.79 -6.92 -10.56
N CYS A 30 -19.18 -5.78 -10.90
CA CYS A 30 -19.54 -4.98 -12.08
C CYS A 30 -18.42 -3.99 -12.44
N ARG A 31 -18.50 -3.37 -13.63
CA ARG A 31 -17.48 -2.40 -14.11
C ARG A 31 -17.25 -1.25 -13.11
N ARG A 32 -18.33 -0.65 -12.62
CA ARG A 32 -18.23 0.43 -11.63
C ARG A 32 -17.54 -0.02 -10.34
N MET A 33 -17.87 -1.22 -9.85
CA MET A 33 -17.24 -1.76 -8.65
C MET A 33 -15.76 -2.06 -8.88
N ASN A 34 -15.39 -2.59 -10.05
CA ASN A 34 -13.99 -2.74 -10.42
C ASN A 34 -13.23 -1.41 -10.33
N ASP A 35 -13.78 -0.33 -10.88
CA ASP A 35 -13.12 0.97 -10.90
C ASP A 35 -12.97 1.56 -9.49
N VAL A 36 -14.02 1.51 -8.67
CA VAL A 36 -13.97 2.00 -7.28
C VAL A 36 -13.01 1.16 -6.44
N CYS A 37 -13.09 -0.18 -6.50
CA CYS A 37 -12.20 -1.07 -5.77
C CYS A 37 -10.73 -0.90 -6.19
N LYS A 38 -10.43 -0.78 -7.49
CA LYS A 38 -9.08 -0.46 -7.98
C LYS A 38 -8.51 0.77 -7.29
N ARG A 39 -9.30 1.85 -7.16
CA ARG A 39 -8.88 3.08 -6.48
C ARG A 39 -8.59 2.84 -5.00
N VAL A 40 -9.47 2.13 -4.28
CA VAL A 40 -9.25 1.76 -2.85
C VAL A 40 -7.94 1.00 -2.67
N LEU A 41 -7.72 -0.02 -3.50
CA LEU A 41 -6.55 -0.91 -3.42
C LEU A 41 -5.24 -0.16 -3.70
N ASN A 42 -5.19 0.60 -4.79
CA ASN A 42 -4.01 1.38 -5.17
C ASN A 42 -3.69 2.46 -4.13
N ARG A 43 -4.73 3.16 -3.65
CA ARG A 43 -4.58 4.15 -2.56
C ARG A 43 -4.07 3.52 -1.28
N GLY A 44 -4.55 2.32 -0.96
CA GLY A 44 -4.09 1.52 0.17
C GLY A 44 -2.59 1.23 0.10
N PHE A 45 -2.11 0.76 -1.06
CA PHE A 45 -0.68 0.50 -1.28
C PHE A 45 0.16 1.77 -1.10
N HIS A 46 -0.19 2.88 -1.76
CA HIS A 46 0.51 4.16 -1.60
C HIS A 46 0.49 4.70 -0.16
N ARG A 47 -0.56 4.38 0.61
CA ARG A 47 -0.62 4.76 2.03
C ARG A 47 0.39 3.95 2.85
N VAL A 48 0.53 2.66 2.58
CA VAL A 48 1.52 1.80 3.24
C VAL A 48 2.94 2.24 2.92
N GLU A 49 3.25 2.51 1.65
CA GLU A 49 4.57 3.02 1.25
C GLU A 49 4.93 4.32 1.98
N ARG A 50 4.02 5.30 1.99
CA ARG A 50 4.24 6.57 2.68
C ARG A 50 4.41 6.40 4.19
N TYR A 51 3.62 5.52 4.80
CA TYR A 51 3.71 5.22 6.22
C TYR A 51 5.05 4.56 6.57
N HIS A 52 5.45 3.56 5.79
CA HIS A 52 6.74 2.89 5.95
C HIS A 52 7.91 3.88 5.81
N ALA A 53 7.90 4.71 4.75
CA ALA A 53 8.94 5.72 4.53
C ALA A 53 9.04 6.72 5.69
N LYS A 54 7.89 7.11 6.29
CA LYS A 54 7.87 7.95 7.49
C LYS A 54 8.54 7.25 8.68
N CYS A 55 8.19 5.98 8.93
CA CYS A 55 8.78 5.19 10.02
C CYS A 55 10.29 5.04 9.85
N LEU A 56 10.74 4.67 8.65
CA LEU A 56 12.16 4.49 8.35
C LEU A 56 12.95 5.79 8.54
N ARG A 57 12.43 6.93 8.05
CA ARG A 57 13.06 8.24 8.27
C ARG A 57 13.16 8.58 9.76
N GLN A 58 12.09 8.35 10.52
CA GLN A 58 12.07 8.62 11.96
C GLN A 58 13.11 7.78 12.71
N VAL A 59 13.24 6.49 12.40
CA VAL A 59 14.25 5.63 13.02
C VAL A 59 15.66 6.05 12.58
N LYS A 60 15.90 6.21 11.28
CA LYS A 60 17.22 6.63 10.74
C LYS A 60 17.70 7.95 11.33
N SER A 61 16.79 8.90 11.62
CA SER A 61 17.14 10.19 12.22
C SER A 61 17.68 10.12 13.65
N GLN A 62 17.36 9.04 14.38
CA GLN A 62 17.82 8.82 15.76
C GLN A 62 19.13 8.01 15.82
N LEU A 63 19.60 7.48 14.69
CA LEU A 63 20.81 6.67 14.66
C LEU A 63 22.08 7.54 14.61
N PRO A 64 23.16 7.12 15.30
CA PRO A 64 24.47 7.73 15.14
C PRO A 64 24.95 7.69 13.69
N ARG A 65 25.68 8.73 13.25
CA ARG A 65 26.24 8.79 11.90
C ARG A 65 27.32 7.73 11.67
N ARG A 66 28.16 7.46 12.69
CA ARG A 66 29.24 6.49 12.62
C ARG A 66 28.71 5.06 12.72
N GLU A 67 29.15 4.20 11.81
CA GLU A 67 28.67 2.82 11.70
C GLU A 67 28.98 1.96 12.94
N SER A 68 30.16 2.13 13.54
CA SER A 68 30.55 1.40 14.75
C SER A 68 29.66 1.70 15.96
N GLU A 69 29.14 2.93 16.06
CA GLU A 69 28.20 3.35 17.10
C GLU A 69 26.77 2.94 16.74
N ARG A 70 26.40 3.04 15.46
CA ARG A 70 25.10 2.59 14.94
C ARG A 70 24.84 1.13 15.26
N ARG A 71 25.80 0.22 15.04
CA ARG A 71 25.64 -1.21 15.31
C ARG A 71 25.37 -1.55 16.78
N LYS A 72 25.79 -0.68 17.70
CA LYS A 72 25.60 -0.84 19.15
C LYS A 72 24.30 -0.18 19.64
N HIS A 73 23.62 0.58 18.79
CA HIS A 73 22.42 1.32 19.15
C HIS A 73 21.19 0.41 19.26
N SER A 74 20.31 0.66 20.24
CA SER A 74 19.10 -0.14 20.46
C SER A 74 18.14 -0.19 19.26
N LEU A 75 18.11 0.88 18.46
CA LEU A 75 17.29 0.97 17.25
C LEU A 75 17.94 0.37 15.99
N ALA A 76 19.18 -0.13 16.04
CA ALA A 76 19.87 -0.69 14.88
C ALA A 76 19.05 -1.81 14.21
N ARG A 77 18.63 -2.79 15.02
CA ARG A 77 17.81 -3.91 14.55
C ARG A 77 16.46 -3.46 13.97
N HIS A 78 15.85 -2.42 14.54
CA HIS A 78 14.60 -1.86 14.01
C HIS A 78 14.81 -1.24 12.63
N CYS A 79 15.94 -0.53 12.44
CA CYS A 79 16.31 0.02 11.14
C CYS A 79 16.56 -1.08 10.10
N ASP A 80 17.22 -2.17 10.48
CA ASP A 80 17.49 -3.30 9.59
C ASP A 80 16.20 -3.97 9.13
N ILE A 81 15.27 -4.22 10.06
CA ILE A 81 13.94 -4.78 9.74
C ILE A 81 13.19 -3.85 8.79
N LEU A 82 13.14 -2.54 9.08
CA LEU A 82 12.46 -1.58 8.22
C LEU A 82 13.11 -1.49 6.84
N THR A 83 14.44 -1.60 6.73
CA THR A 83 15.17 -1.61 5.45
C THR A 83 14.89 -2.88 4.65
N ALA A 84 14.76 -4.03 5.32
CA ALA A 84 14.33 -5.27 4.67
C ALA A 84 12.89 -5.14 4.11
N VAL A 85 11.97 -4.53 4.86
CA VAL A 85 10.61 -4.23 4.38
C VAL A 85 10.64 -3.23 3.21
N GLU A 86 11.48 -2.19 3.27
CA GLU A 86 11.67 -1.23 2.17
C GLU A 86 12.04 -1.93 0.87
N THR A 87 12.97 -2.87 0.95
CA THR A 87 13.45 -3.63 -0.22
C THR A 87 12.32 -4.43 -0.86
N ARG A 88 11.47 -5.06 -0.04
CA ARG A 88 10.31 -5.83 -0.53
C ARG A 88 9.25 -4.91 -1.15
N LEU A 89 8.96 -3.76 -0.54
CA LEU A 89 8.03 -2.78 -1.08
C LEU A 89 8.54 -2.21 -2.42
N SER A 90 9.82 -1.88 -2.51
CA SER A 90 10.44 -1.38 -3.75
C SER A 90 10.39 -2.40 -4.89
N LEU A 91 10.60 -3.70 -4.61
CA LEU A 91 10.46 -4.77 -5.60
C LEU A 91 9.03 -4.87 -6.14
N LEU A 92 8.04 -4.79 -5.25
CA LEU A 92 6.63 -4.74 -5.64
C LEU A 92 6.33 -3.50 -6.48
N GLY A 93 6.85 -2.34 -6.05
CA GLY A 93 6.69 -1.08 -6.77
C GLY A 93 7.26 -1.13 -8.18
N MET A 94 8.48 -1.64 -8.35
CA MET A 94 9.12 -1.82 -9.66
C MET A 94 8.33 -2.76 -10.59
N THR A 95 7.61 -3.73 -10.02
CA THR A 95 6.84 -4.70 -10.80
C THR A 95 5.48 -4.12 -11.23
N PHE A 96 4.78 -3.42 -10.32
CA PHE A 96 3.37 -3.07 -10.54
C PHE A 96 3.11 -1.59 -10.82
N MET A 97 3.95 -0.66 -10.35
CA MET A 97 3.62 0.77 -10.40
C MET A 97 3.36 1.29 -11.79
N LYS A 98 4.19 0.91 -12.77
CA LYS A 98 3.99 1.33 -14.16
C LYS A 98 2.62 0.91 -14.70
N PHE A 99 2.20 -0.32 -14.39
CA PHE A 99 0.90 -0.84 -14.84
C PHE A 99 -0.27 -0.21 -14.07
N ILE A 100 -0.07 0.11 -12.79
CA ILE A 100 -1.03 0.84 -11.96
C ILE A 100 -1.24 2.26 -12.50
N GLU A 101 -0.16 2.97 -12.85
CA GLU A 101 -0.20 4.33 -13.42
C GLU A 101 -0.85 4.36 -14.80
N MET A 102 -0.71 3.30 -15.60
CA MET A 102 -1.38 3.13 -16.89
C MET A 102 -2.82 2.59 -16.77
N ASP A 103 -3.34 2.40 -15.55
CA ASP A 103 -4.63 1.74 -15.23
C ASP A 103 -4.82 0.34 -15.86
N LEU A 104 -3.71 -0.32 -16.19
CA LEU A 104 -3.68 -1.67 -16.77
C LEU A 104 -3.91 -2.75 -15.72
N CYS A 105 -3.50 -2.51 -14.47
CA CYS A 105 -3.82 -3.39 -13.35
C CYS A 105 -3.91 -2.58 -12.04
N CYS A 106 -4.36 -3.23 -10.96
CA CYS A 106 -4.21 -2.68 -9.62
C CYS A 106 -3.33 -3.59 -8.77
N PHE A 107 -2.88 -3.09 -7.63
CA PHE A 107 -1.92 -3.78 -6.75
C PHE A 107 -2.32 -5.22 -6.39
N ILE A 108 -3.61 -5.51 -6.24
CA ILE A 108 -4.10 -6.88 -6.00
C ILE A 108 -4.58 -7.49 -7.32
N LEU A 109 -3.78 -8.42 -7.85
CA LEU A 109 -4.11 -9.24 -9.01
C LEU A 109 -4.92 -10.48 -8.57
N GLU A 110 -6.22 -10.32 -8.37
CA GLU A 110 -7.12 -11.48 -8.33
C GLU A 110 -7.81 -11.63 -9.69
N ARG A 111 -7.14 -12.39 -10.57
CA ARG A 111 -7.63 -12.94 -11.86
C ARG A 111 -8.02 -11.93 -12.96
N PHE A 112 -7.25 -11.98 -14.05
CA PHE A 112 -7.78 -11.81 -15.41
C PHE A 112 -8.28 -13.17 -15.91
#